data_AF-A0A9D6SIM6-F1
#
_entry.id   AF-A0A9D6SIM6-F1
#
_cell.length_a   1.000
_cell.length_b   1.000
_cell.length_c   1.000
_cell.angle_alpha   90.00
_cell.angle_beta   90.00
_cell.angle_gamma   90.00
#
_symmetry.space_group_name_H-M   'P 1'
#
loop_
_entity.id
_entity.type
_entity.pdbx_description
1 polymer ?
#
loop_
_entity_poly.entity_id
_entity_poly.type
_entity_poly.pdbx_seq_one_letter_code
_entity_poly.pdbx_strand_id
1 'polypeptide(L)'
;MAFFQKRAAVGFLFAMVIIVPPCAAQKRATLNQLEDDRVREAHDPSERIVVYMDLMDIRLARFDEARHQPVDPKYDQASFLRDLLGEYIALNDELKSWIEDHYERTEDMRGGLRKLIERAPRQLVILRGIQQESGPHSESYRETLRDAIDQLRDAIDGATVALEQQTKKLGELKKQEKEEERLAKERAKEEARRTKQEKKERTRQDKKKTVPGDIPEE
;
A
#
# COMPACT_ATOMS: atom_id res chain seq x y z
N MET A 1 -6.35 -16.70 -8.91
CA MET A 1 -7.58 -15.96 -9.24
C MET A 1 -8.52 -16.05 -8.05
N ALA A 2 -8.65 -14.98 -7.25
CA ALA A 2 -9.81 -14.63 -6.42
C ALA A 2 -9.49 -13.44 -5.48
N PHE A 3 -8.91 -12.36 -6.01
CA PHE A 3 -8.85 -11.06 -5.33
C PHE A 3 -9.07 -10.01 -6.42
N PHE A 4 -9.91 -9.01 -6.17
CA PHE A 4 -10.69 -8.19 -7.12
C PHE A 4 -12.04 -8.79 -7.57
N GLN A 5 -13.00 -8.82 -6.65
CA GLN A 5 -14.42 -8.81 -7.06
C GLN A 5 -15.05 -7.45 -6.72
N LYS A 6 -15.43 -6.75 -7.81
CA LYS A 6 -16.05 -5.42 -7.88
C LYS A 6 -17.32 -5.35 -7.02
N ARG A 7 -17.51 -4.28 -6.25
CA ARG A 7 -18.81 -3.90 -5.71
C ARG A 7 -19.35 -2.68 -6.47
N ALA A 8 -20.36 -2.92 -7.29
CA ALA A 8 -21.15 -1.89 -7.95
C ALA A 8 -22.14 -1.28 -6.95
N ALA A 9 -22.29 0.04 -7.02
CA ALA A 9 -23.33 0.79 -6.32
C ALA A 9 -24.70 0.56 -6.97
N VAL A 10 -25.77 0.58 -6.17
CA VAL A 10 -27.09 1.24 -6.40
C VAL A 10 -28.07 0.81 -5.29
N GLY A 11 -28.84 1.77 -4.76
CA GLY A 11 -30.19 1.50 -4.26
C GLY A 11 -30.48 1.91 -2.82
N PHE A 12 -30.88 3.17 -2.63
CA PHE A 12 -31.44 3.71 -1.39
C PHE A 12 -32.89 3.20 -1.21
N LEU A 13 -33.19 2.48 -0.13
CA LEU A 13 -34.56 2.28 0.34
C LEU A 13 -34.58 2.22 1.88
N PHE A 14 -35.43 3.05 2.47
CA PHE A 14 -35.59 3.32 3.91
C PHE A 14 -36.15 2.08 4.63
N ALA A 15 -35.44 1.57 5.64
CA ALA A 15 -35.93 0.55 6.56
C ALA A 15 -35.44 0.82 7.99
N MET A 16 -36.38 0.68 8.93
CA MET A 16 -36.34 0.93 10.36
C MET A 16 -35.10 0.34 11.06
N VAL A 17 -34.24 1.20 11.62
CA VAL A 17 -33.02 0.82 12.34
C VAL A 17 -33.37 0.41 13.76
N ILE A 18 -33.41 -0.90 14.01
CA ILE A 18 -33.21 -1.45 15.35
C ILE A 18 -31.72 -1.30 15.65
N ILE A 19 -31.37 -0.37 16.54
CA ILE A 19 -29.99 -0.22 17.04
C ILE A 19 -29.73 -1.42 17.96
N VAL A 20 -29.34 -2.54 17.37
CA VAL A 20 -28.61 -3.59 18.08
C VAL A 20 -27.23 -3.00 18.34
N PRO A 21 -26.78 -2.84 19.61
CA PRO A 21 -25.40 -2.47 19.85
C PRO A 21 -24.54 -3.52 19.13
N PRO A 22 -23.53 -3.11 18.34
CA PRO A 22 -22.60 -4.09 17.81
C PRO A 22 -22.00 -4.77 19.05
N CYS A 23 -22.37 -6.04 19.28
CA CYS A 23 -21.51 -6.94 20.01
C CYS A 23 -20.14 -6.71 19.37
N ALA A 24 -19.23 -6.11 20.13
CA ALA A 24 -17.85 -6.01 19.73
C ALA A 24 -17.47 -7.41 19.31
N ALA A 25 -17.35 -7.65 18.00
CA ALA A 25 -16.61 -8.78 17.49
C ALA A 25 -15.34 -8.71 18.31
N GLN A 26 -15.13 -9.72 19.13
CA GLN A 26 -14.04 -9.78 20.09
C GLN A 26 -12.78 -9.72 19.24
N LYS A 27 -12.32 -8.48 18.95
CA LYS A 27 -11.00 -8.20 18.45
C LYS A 27 -10.16 -8.78 19.56
N ARG A 28 -9.72 -10.04 19.41
CA ARG A 28 -8.54 -10.51 20.12
C ARG A 28 -7.57 -9.36 19.97
N ALA A 29 -7.20 -8.74 21.08
CA ALA A 29 -6.31 -7.58 21.07
C ALA A 29 -4.96 -8.08 20.57
N THR A 30 -4.82 -8.16 19.24
CA THR A 30 -3.63 -8.60 18.52
C THR A 30 -2.48 -7.64 18.76
N LEU A 31 -2.82 -6.39 19.05
CA LEU A 31 -1.92 -5.34 19.46
C LEU A 31 -2.13 -5.03 20.94
N ASN A 32 -1.04 -5.01 21.70
CA ASN A 32 -1.02 -4.31 22.99
C ASN A 32 -0.90 -2.79 22.76
N GLN A 33 -1.08 -1.99 23.82
CA GLN A 33 -1.10 -0.54 23.72
C GLN A 33 0.16 0.05 23.06
N LEU A 34 1.36 -0.45 23.40
CA LEU A 34 2.60 0.03 22.80
C LEU A 34 2.72 -0.36 21.33
N GLU A 35 2.19 -1.53 20.95
CA GLU A 35 2.15 -1.98 19.55
C GLU A 35 1.17 -1.13 18.74
N ASP A 36 0.01 -0.79 19.31
CA ASP A 36 -0.96 0.11 18.70
C ASP A 36 -0.36 1.51 18.50
N ASP A 37 0.31 2.05 19.52
CA ASP A 37 0.99 3.34 19.44
C ASP A 37 2.05 3.34 18.33
N ARG A 38 2.87 2.28 18.24
CA ARG A 38 3.87 2.13 17.16
C ARG A 38 3.23 2.10 15.77
N VAL A 39 2.11 1.38 15.60
CA VAL A 39 1.39 1.36 14.32
C VAL A 39 0.82 2.73 14.00
N ARG A 40 0.26 3.45 14.99
CA ARG A 40 -0.30 4.79 14.82
C ARG A 40 0.75 5.84 14.45
N GLU A 41 1.93 5.79 15.08
CA GLU A 41 3.05 6.70 14.85
C GLU A 41 3.67 6.54 13.45
N ALA A 42 3.62 5.33 12.88
CA ALA A 42 4.02 5.09 11.50
C ALA A 42 2.99 5.69 10.54
N HIS A 43 3.13 6.97 10.23
CA HIS A 43 2.24 7.71 9.33
C HIS A 43 2.52 7.40 7.85
N ASP A 44 3.78 7.10 7.50
CA ASP A 44 4.15 6.74 6.13
C ASP A 44 3.65 5.32 5.80
N PRO A 45 2.96 5.12 4.65
CA PRO A 45 2.43 3.81 4.27
C PRO A 45 3.50 2.73 4.13
N SER A 46 4.70 3.08 3.65
CA SER A 46 5.82 2.15 3.53
C SER A 46 6.39 1.78 4.91
N GLU A 47 6.48 2.73 5.84
CA GLU A 47 6.94 2.49 7.21
C GLU A 47 5.98 1.59 7.98
N ARG A 48 4.66 1.80 7.88
CA ARG A 48 3.69 0.99 8.60
C ARG A 48 3.69 -0.49 8.17
N ILE A 49 3.95 -0.77 6.89
CA ILE A 49 4.20 -2.14 6.40
C ILE A 49 5.32 -2.79 7.22
N VAL A 50 6.43 -2.07 7.42
CA VAL A 50 7.59 -2.59 8.18
C VAL A 50 7.22 -2.84 9.64
N VAL A 51 6.42 -1.96 10.26
CA VAL A 51 5.97 -2.15 11.65
C VAL A 51 5.17 -3.44 11.80
N TYR A 52 4.21 -3.71 10.91
CA TYR A 52 3.47 -4.97 10.95
C TYR A 52 4.37 -6.19 10.80
N MET A 53 5.35 -6.14 9.89
CA MET A 53 6.32 -7.22 9.73
C MET A 53 7.14 -7.47 11.00
N ASP A 54 7.56 -6.41 11.69
CA ASP A 54 8.32 -6.54 12.93
C ASP A 54 7.47 -7.17 14.04
N LEU A 55 6.18 -6.83 14.10
CA LEU A 55 5.24 -7.46 15.05
C LEU A 55 5.01 -8.93 14.72
N MET A 56 4.89 -9.28 13.44
CA MET A 56 4.81 -10.67 12.99
C MET A 56 6.07 -11.46 13.34
N ASP A 57 7.26 -10.87 13.15
CA ASP A 57 8.55 -11.45 13.57
C ASP A 57 8.55 -11.73 15.08
N ILE A 58 8.05 -10.80 15.90
CA ILE A 58 7.94 -10.97 17.36
C ILE A 58 7.02 -12.14 17.72
N ARG A 59 5.83 -12.24 17.12
CA ARG A 59 4.88 -13.33 17.41
C ARG A 59 5.45 -14.68 16.98
N LEU A 60 6.09 -14.75 15.81
CA LEU A 60 6.73 -15.96 15.32
C LEU A 60 7.90 -16.41 16.19
N ALA A 61 8.75 -15.49 16.63
CA ALA A 61 9.87 -15.79 17.53
C ALA A 61 9.38 -16.33 18.88
N ARG A 62 8.35 -15.70 19.47
CA ARG A 62 7.73 -16.19 20.72
C ARG A 62 7.11 -17.58 20.55
N PHE A 63 6.47 -17.83 19.41
CA PHE A 63 5.91 -19.14 19.10
C PHE A 63 7.01 -20.21 19.00
N ASP A 64 8.08 -19.90 18.26
CA ASP A 64 9.20 -20.81 18.06
C ASP A 64 9.96 -21.08 19.38
N GLU A 65 10.10 -20.09 20.25
CA GLU A 65 10.66 -20.31 21.59
C GLU A 65 9.73 -21.19 22.46
N ALA A 66 8.44 -20.86 22.52
CA ALA A 66 7.48 -21.51 23.39
C ALA A 66 7.26 -23.00 23.07
N ARG A 67 7.35 -23.40 21.80
CA ARG A 67 7.16 -24.82 21.41
C ARG A 67 8.30 -25.74 21.86
N HIS A 68 9.46 -25.17 22.21
CA HIS A 68 10.60 -25.93 22.73
C HIS A 68 10.63 -25.99 24.27
N GLN A 69 9.73 -25.27 24.95
CA GLN A 69 9.67 -25.31 26.41
C GLN A 69 9.10 -26.65 26.90
N PRO A 70 9.60 -27.17 28.04
CA PRO A 70 9.05 -28.37 28.66
C PRO A 70 7.55 -28.20 28.95
N VAL A 71 6.79 -29.29 28.79
CA VAL A 71 5.34 -29.30 29.06
C VAL A 71 5.10 -29.06 30.55
N ASP A 72 4.40 -27.98 30.88
CA ASP A 72 3.94 -27.69 32.24
C ASP A 72 2.45 -28.11 32.38
N PRO A 73 2.12 -29.12 33.20
CA PRO A 73 0.74 -29.56 33.39
C PRO A 73 -0.18 -28.51 34.01
N LYS A 74 0.35 -27.40 34.55
CA LYS A 74 -0.44 -26.27 35.08
C LYS A 74 -0.79 -25.23 34.02
N TYR A 75 -0.24 -25.33 32.82
CA TYR A 75 -0.38 -24.34 31.76
C TYR A 75 -0.89 -24.97 30.47
N ASP A 76 -1.91 -24.35 29.86
CA ASP A 76 -2.42 -24.79 28.55
C ASP A 76 -1.51 -24.28 27.42
N GLN A 77 -0.36 -24.94 27.28
CA GLN A 77 0.65 -24.61 26.28
C GLN A 77 0.12 -24.78 24.85
N ALA A 78 -0.76 -25.76 24.61
CA ALA A 78 -1.38 -25.98 23.31
C ALA A 78 -2.24 -24.78 22.89
N SER A 79 -3.11 -24.28 23.78
CA SER A 79 -3.91 -23.09 23.49
C SER A 79 -3.04 -21.87 23.28
N PHE A 80 -1.99 -21.68 24.09
CA PHE A 80 -1.08 -20.55 23.95
C PHE A 80 -0.36 -20.53 22.59
N LEU A 81 0.15 -21.68 22.15
CA LEU A 81 0.81 -21.82 20.85
C LEU A 81 -0.14 -21.51 19.68
N ARG A 82 -1.36 -22.03 19.74
CA ARG A 82 -2.39 -21.72 18.73
C ARG A 82 -2.74 -20.23 18.73
N ASP A 83 -2.82 -19.61 19.90
CA ASP A 83 -3.17 -18.20 20.01
C ASP A 83 -2.07 -17.29 19.44
N LEU A 84 -0.79 -17.60 19.67
CA LEU A 84 0.34 -16.89 19.06
C LEU A 84 0.31 -16.93 17.52
N LEU A 85 0.01 -18.10 16.93
CA LEU A 85 -0.16 -18.20 15.47
C LEU A 85 -1.42 -17.48 14.99
N GLY A 86 -2.50 -17.50 15.77
CA GLY A 86 -3.71 -16.74 15.47
C GLY A 86 -3.46 -15.24 15.44
N GLU A 87 -2.66 -14.72 16.37
CA GLU A 87 -2.24 -13.32 16.39
C GLU A 87 -1.32 -12.98 15.21
N TYR A 88 -0.39 -13.88 14.86
CA TYR A 88 0.45 -13.74 13.68
C TYR A 88 -0.38 -13.62 12.39
N ILE A 89 -1.38 -14.50 12.23
CA ILE A 89 -2.30 -14.46 11.06
C ILE A 89 -3.06 -13.14 11.04
N ALA A 90 -3.60 -12.71 12.18
CA ALA A 90 -4.37 -11.47 12.25
C ALA A 90 -3.50 -10.24 11.93
N LEU A 91 -2.23 -10.21 12.35
CA LEU A 91 -1.29 -9.16 11.94
C LEU A 91 -1.02 -9.17 10.43
N ASN A 92 -0.91 -10.35 9.83
CA ASN A 92 -0.74 -10.48 8.38
C ASN A 92 -1.99 -10.02 7.62
N ASP A 93 -3.19 -10.28 8.13
CA ASP A 93 -4.44 -9.80 7.54
C ASP A 93 -4.55 -8.27 7.63
N GLU A 94 -4.23 -7.67 8.79
CA GLU A 94 -4.18 -6.20 8.94
C GLU A 94 -3.14 -5.55 8.01
N LEU A 95 -1.98 -6.19 7.84
CA LEU A 95 -0.98 -5.77 6.86
C LEU A 95 -1.53 -5.80 5.42
N LYS A 96 -2.23 -6.88 5.04
CA LYS A 96 -2.84 -7.00 3.70
C LYS A 96 -3.90 -5.93 3.48
N SER A 97 -4.78 -5.70 4.46
CA SER A 97 -5.79 -4.64 4.39
C SER A 97 -5.17 -3.25 4.29
N TRP A 98 -4.10 -2.98 5.05
CA TRP A 98 -3.36 -1.72 4.94
C TRP A 98 -2.78 -1.50 3.54
N ILE A 99 -2.16 -2.53 2.96
CA ILE A 99 -1.63 -2.47 1.60
C ILE A 99 -2.76 -2.21 0.60
N GLU A 100 -3.88 -2.92 0.70
CA GLU A 100 -5.01 -2.76 -0.21
C GLU A 100 -5.58 -1.32 -0.17
N ASP A 101 -5.87 -0.83 1.04
CA ASP A 101 -6.42 0.50 1.27
C ASP A 101 -5.55 1.62 0.68
N HIS A 102 -4.23 1.56 0.90
CA HIS A 102 -3.29 2.56 0.39
C HIS A 102 -2.99 2.38 -1.09
N TYR A 103 -3.08 1.15 -1.60
CA TYR A 103 -2.96 0.87 -3.03
C TYR A 103 -4.11 1.53 -3.81
N GLU A 104 -5.34 1.42 -3.31
CA GLU A 104 -6.52 2.07 -3.88
C GLU A 104 -6.42 3.60 -3.86
N ARG A 105 -5.84 4.17 -2.78
CA ARG A 105 -5.55 5.62 -2.68
C ARG A 105 -4.34 6.07 -3.49
N THR A 106 -3.66 5.16 -4.17
CA THR A 106 -2.51 5.44 -5.05
C THR A 106 -1.31 6.03 -4.32
N GLU A 107 -1.21 5.78 -3.01
CA GLU A 107 -0.12 6.23 -2.16
C GLU A 107 1.15 5.39 -2.41
N ASP A 108 2.33 6.02 -2.35
CA ASP A 108 3.59 5.32 -2.65
C ASP A 108 3.99 4.39 -1.49
N MET A 109 3.88 3.08 -1.73
CA MET A 109 4.26 2.04 -0.77
C MET A 109 5.48 1.25 -1.22
N ARG A 110 6.12 1.62 -2.33
CA ARG A 110 7.12 0.78 -2.98
C ARG A 110 8.29 0.45 -2.06
N GLY A 111 8.63 1.34 -1.14
CA GLY A 111 9.65 1.10 -0.12
C GLY A 111 9.28 -0.05 0.82
N GLY A 112 8.06 -0.02 1.37
CA GLY A 112 7.54 -1.05 2.26
C GLY A 112 7.31 -2.38 1.53
N LEU A 113 6.71 -2.34 0.35
CA LEU A 113 6.46 -3.54 -0.46
C LEU A 113 7.75 -4.29 -0.82
N ARG A 114 8.83 -3.57 -1.18
CA ARG A 114 10.15 -4.20 -1.41
C ARG A 114 10.66 -4.90 -0.16
N LYS A 115 10.58 -4.25 1.00
CA LYS A 115 10.99 -4.85 2.27
C LYS A 115 10.16 -6.09 2.61
N LEU A 116 8.86 -6.07 2.33
CA LEU A 116 8.00 -7.24 2.50
C LEU A 116 8.52 -8.42 1.67
N ILE A 117 8.67 -8.22 0.36
CA ILE A 117 9.11 -9.25 -0.58
C ILE A 117 10.50 -9.80 -0.22
N GLU A 118 11.39 -8.96 0.29
CA GLU A 118 12.75 -9.35 0.68
C GLU A 118 12.78 -10.14 2.01
N ARG A 119 12.00 -9.71 3.01
CA ARG A 119 12.08 -10.25 4.38
C ARG A 119 11.13 -11.42 4.63
N ALA A 120 9.89 -11.35 4.14
CA ALA A 120 8.85 -12.33 4.41
C ALA A 120 9.20 -13.78 4.00
N PRO A 121 9.97 -14.04 2.92
CA PRO A 121 10.39 -15.40 2.59
C PRO A 121 11.17 -16.10 3.71
N ARG A 122 11.86 -15.36 4.60
CA ARG A 122 12.54 -15.94 5.76
C ARG A 122 11.56 -16.49 6.80
N GLN A 123 10.46 -15.80 7.04
CA GLN A 123 9.40 -16.28 7.92
C GLN A 123 8.75 -17.55 7.34
N LEU A 124 8.55 -17.64 6.02
CA LEU A 124 8.08 -18.85 5.36
C LEU A 124 9.02 -20.05 5.57
N VAL A 125 10.33 -19.84 5.50
CA VAL A 125 11.31 -20.91 5.77
C VAL A 125 11.15 -21.41 7.20
N ILE A 126 11.02 -20.51 8.18
CA ILE A 126 10.81 -20.86 9.59
C ILE A 126 9.51 -21.65 9.77
N LEU A 127 8.37 -21.12 9.30
CA LEU A 127 7.06 -21.77 9.43
C LEU A 127 7.03 -23.16 8.78
N ARG A 128 7.68 -23.34 7.63
CA ARG A 128 7.80 -24.64 6.97
C ARG A 128 8.72 -25.60 7.72
N GLY A 129 9.81 -25.11 8.31
CA GLY A 129 10.65 -25.91 9.20
C GLY A 129 9.84 -26.45 10.38
N ILE A 130 9.08 -25.57 11.03
CA ILE A 130 8.16 -25.93 12.12
C ILE A 130 7.13 -26.97 11.66
N GLN A 131 6.60 -26.85 10.43
CA GLN A 131 5.64 -27.81 9.90
C GLN A 131 6.24 -29.21 9.68
N GLN A 132 7.54 -29.29 9.39
CA GLN A 132 8.26 -30.55 9.19
C GLN A 132 8.70 -31.18 10.52
N GLU A 133 8.89 -30.37 11.55
CA GLU A 133 9.26 -30.82 12.88
C GLU A 133 8.03 -31.33 13.66
N SER A 134 8.09 -32.57 14.13
CA SER A 134 7.10 -33.09 15.08
C SER A 134 7.57 -32.82 16.50
N GLY A 135 6.75 -32.14 17.29
CA GLY A 135 7.04 -31.80 18.69
C GLY A 135 5.80 -31.97 19.58
N PRO A 136 5.95 -31.76 20.90
CA PRO A 136 4.83 -31.67 21.81
C PRO A 136 3.79 -30.68 21.29
N HIS A 137 2.51 -31.06 21.31
CA HIS A 137 1.40 -30.22 20.87
C HIS A 137 1.38 -29.87 19.36
N SER A 138 2.21 -30.48 18.51
CA SER A 138 2.23 -30.19 17.05
C SER A 138 0.86 -30.30 16.39
N GLU A 139 0.10 -31.35 16.71
CA GLU A 139 -1.25 -31.56 16.19
C GLU A 139 -2.23 -30.44 16.60
N SER A 140 -2.01 -29.78 17.74
CA SER A 140 -2.91 -28.76 18.28
C SER A 140 -2.90 -27.44 17.51
N TYR A 141 -1.79 -27.13 16.82
CA TYR A 141 -1.61 -25.89 16.06
C TYR A 141 -1.38 -26.13 14.56
N ARG A 142 -1.43 -27.39 14.10
CA ARG A 142 -1.10 -27.78 12.73
C ARG A 142 -1.93 -27.05 11.67
N GLU A 143 -3.23 -26.90 11.89
CA GLU A 143 -4.13 -26.20 10.97
C GLU A 143 -3.82 -24.70 10.93
N THR A 144 -3.68 -24.06 12.09
CA THR A 144 -3.32 -22.64 12.19
C THR A 144 -1.94 -22.36 11.59
N LEU A 145 -0.98 -23.29 11.72
CA LEU A 145 0.33 -23.17 11.08
C LEU A 145 0.23 -23.22 9.56
N ARG A 146 -0.61 -24.10 9.01
CA ARG A 146 -0.87 -24.15 7.57
C ARG A 146 -1.50 -22.84 7.09
N ASP A 147 -2.50 -22.33 7.81
CA ASP A 147 -3.15 -21.06 7.47
C ASP A 147 -2.14 -19.91 7.49
N ALA A 148 -1.25 -19.85 8.48
CA ALA A 148 -0.18 -18.84 8.54
C ALA A 148 0.76 -18.91 7.34
N ILE A 149 1.12 -20.12 6.88
CA ILE A 149 1.96 -20.32 5.68
C ILE A 149 1.23 -19.84 4.42
N ASP A 150 -0.03 -20.24 4.23
CA ASP A 150 -0.81 -19.87 3.05
C ASP A 150 -1.06 -18.36 3.02
N GLN A 151 -1.42 -17.75 4.15
CA GLN A 151 -1.65 -16.31 4.30
C GLN A 151 -0.40 -15.48 4.03
N LEU A 152 0.78 -15.91 4.51
CA LEU A 152 2.04 -15.20 4.24
C LEU A 152 2.45 -15.33 2.76
N ARG A 153 2.25 -16.50 2.14
CA ARG A 153 2.49 -16.67 0.69
C ARG A 153 1.63 -15.70 -0.11
N ASP A 154 0.34 -15.65 0.21
CA ASP A 154 -0.61 -14.77 -0.48
C ASP A 154 -0.25 -13.28 -0.27
N ALA A 155 0.27 -12.89 0.90
CA ALA A 155 0.77 -11.54 1.15
C ALA A 155 2.01 -11.19 0.29
N ILE A 156 2.96 -12.12 0.13
CA ILE A 156 4.15 -11.94 -0.71
C ILE A 156 3.75 -11.78 -2.19
N ASP A 157 2.87 -12.66 -2.68
CA ASP A 157 2.39 -12.61 -4.05
C ASP A 157 1.62 -11.31 -4.32
N GLY A 158 0.72 -10.93 -3.41
CA GLY A 158 -0.03 -9.67 -3.49
C GLY A 158 0.88 -8.44 -3.51
N ALA A 159 1.90 -8.39 -2.65
CA ALA A 159 2.85 -7.27 -2.62
C ALA A 159 3.73 -7.20 -3.86
N THR A 160 4.09 -8.35 -4.45
CA THR A 160 4.84 -8.40 -5.70
C THR A 160 4.04 -7.74 -6.82
N VAL A 161 2.76 -8.12 -6.96
CA VAL A 161 1.85 -7.53 -7.94
C VAL A 161 1.65 -6.03 -7.69
N ALA A 162 1.42 -5.63 -6.44
CA ALA A 162 1.24 -4.22 -6.08
C ALA A 162 2.48 -3.37 -6.41
N LEU A 163 3.68 -3.88 -6.14
CA LEU A 163 4.94 -3.20 -6.42
C LEU A 163 5.16 -3.01 -7.92
N GLU A 164 4.91 -4.03 -8.73
CA GLU A 164 5.00 -3.97 -10.18
C GLU A 164 4.05 -2.92 -10.75
N GLN A 165 2.79 -2.92 -10.29
CA GLN A 165 1.76 -1.98 -10.73
C GLN A 165 2.09 -0.54 -10.36
N GLN A 166 2.52 -0.27 -9.12
CA GLN A 166 2.94 1.07 -8.70
C GLN A 166 4.16 1.56 -9.49
N THR A 167 5.13 0.67 -9.76
CA THR A 167 6.33 1.00 -10.53
C THR A 167 5.98 1.37 -11.96
N LYS A 168 5.09 0.60 -12.60
CA LYS A 168 4.60 0.90 -13.95
C LYS A 168 3.87 2.23 -14.00
N LYS A 169 2.93 2.47 -13.08
CA LYS A 169 2.12 3.70 -13.03
C LYS A 169 3.01 4.94 -12.87
N LEU A 170 4.00 4.90 -11.98
CA LEU A 170 4.94 6.03 -11.84
C LEU A 170 5.75 6.26 -13.12
N GLY A 171 6.16 5.19 -13.80
CA GLY A 171 6.86 5.28 -15.08
C GLY A 171 6.01 5.94 -16.17
N GLU A 172 4.71 5.65 -16.21
CA GLU A 172 3.75 6.27 -17.13
C GLU A 172 3.51 7.74 -16.81
N LEU A 173 3.29 8.09 -15.53
CA LEU A 173 3.14 9.48 -15.09
C LEU A 173 4.35 10.34 -15.47
N LYS A 174 5.57 9.84 -15.20
CA LYS A 174 6.81 10.55 -15.60
C LYS A 174 6.95 10.74 -17.11
N LYS A 175 6.38 9.85 -17.93
CA LYS A 175 6.37 10.02 -19.39
C LYS A 175 5.34 11.07 -19.81
N GLN A 176 4.16 11.05 -19.19
CA GLN A 176 3.10 12.04 -19.43
C GLN A 176 3.57 13.45 -19.04
N GLU A 177 4.15 13.63 -17.86
CA GLU A 177 4.71 14.91 -17.40
C GLU A 177 5.75 15.47 -18.38
N LYS A 178 6.67 14.63 -18.89
CA LYS A 178 7.66 15.04 -19.88
C LYS A 178 7.04 15.45 -21.21
N GLU A 179 6.00 14.74 -21.66
CA GLU A 179 5.28 15.06 -22.87
C GLU A 179 4.54 16.38 -22.73
N GLU A 180 3.85 16.59 -21.60
CA GLU A 180 3.16 17.83 -21.28
C GLU A 180 4.13 19.01 -21.21
N GLU A 181 5.30 18.83 -20.59
CA GLU A 181 6.36 19.84 -20.54
C GLU A 181 6.87 20.19 -21.95
N ARG A 182 7.04 19.18 -22.83
CA ARG A 182 7.44 19.39 -24.22
C ARG A 182 6.38 20.20 -24.97
N LEU A 183 5.11 19.80 -24.88
CA LEU A 183 3.99 20.49 -25.52
C LEU A 183 3.80 21.91 -24.97
N ALA A 184 4.04 22.13 -23.67
CA ALA A 184 4.01 23.46 -23.08
C ALA A 184 5.13 24.35 -23.63
N LYS A 185 6.35 23.82 -23.77
CA LYS A 185 7.48 24.54 -24.38
C LYS A 185 7.23 24.86 -25.86
N GLU A 186 6.62 23.95 -26.61
CA GLU A 186 6.27 24.18 -28.01
C GLU A 186 5.21 25.26 -28.17
N ARG A 187 4.13 25.21 -27.36
CA ARG A 187 3.09 26.25 -27.32
C ARG A 187 3.67 27.62 -26.96
N ALA A 188 4.51 27.69 -25.93
CA ALA A 188 5.17 28.94 -25.53
C ALA A 188 6.07 29.52 -26.64
N LYS A 189 6.79 28.65 -27.38
CA LYS A 189 7.60 29.08 -28.54
C LYS A 189 6.72 29.60 -29.68
N GLU A 190 5.60 28.96 -29.95
CA GLU A 190 4.68 29.39 -31.01
C GLU A 190 4.04 30.74 -30.67
N GLU A 191 3.55 30.91 -29.46
CA GLU A 191 3.00 32.19 -28.98
C GLU A 191 4.04 33.30 -29.07
N ALA A 192 5.28 33.06 -28.61
CA ALA A 192 6.36 34.04 -28.73
C ALA A 192 6.66 34.41 -30.21
N ARG A 193 6.57 33.46 -31.15
CA ARG A 193 6.71 33.73 -32.59
C ARG A 193 5.55 34.58 -33.10
N ARG A 194 4.31 34.26 -32.74
CA ARG A 194 3.10 35.02 -33.11
C ARG A 194 3.17 36.46 -32.59
N THR A 195 3.45 36.67 -31.30
CA THR A 195 3.58 38.01 -30.71
C THR A 195 4.71 38.82 -31.35
N LYS A 196 5.85 38.18 -31.66
CA LYS A 196 6.96 38.84 -32.36
C LYS A 196 6.58 39.24 -33.79
N GLN A 197 5.78 38.42 -34.47
CA GLN A 197 5.28 38.71 -35.82
C GLN A 197 4.26 39.86 -35.79
N GLU A 198 3.27 39.80 -34.91
CA GLU A 198 2.29 40.88 -34.71
C GLU A 198 2.97 42.22 -34.38
N LYS A 199 3.96 42.22 -33.48
CA LYS A 199 4.72 43.44 -33.14
C LYS A 199 5.48 44.02 -34.35
N LYS A 200 6.06 43.16 -35.19
CA LYS A 200 6.72 43.59 -36.44
C LYS A 200 5.71 44.17 -37.44
N GLU A 201 4.54 43.55 -37.58
CA GLU A 201 3.49 44.02 -38.48
C GLU A 201 2.91 45.36 -38.03
N ARG A 202 2.61 45.54 -36.74
CA ARG A 202 2.19 46.83 -36.17
C ARG A 202 3.23 47.92 -36.44
N THR A 203 4.50 47.66 -36.14
CA THR A 203 5.60 48.61 -36.39
C THR A 203 5.70 49.00 -37.89
N ARG A 204 5.45 48.06 -38.81
CA ARG A 204 5.44 48.34 -40.26
C ARG A 204 4.24 49.18 -40.68
N GLN A 205 3.05 48.92 -40.12
CA GLN A 205 1.86 49.72 -40.39
C GLN A 205 2.00 51.16 -39.88
N ASP A 206 2.54 51.33 -38.67
CA ASP A 206 2.78 52.66 -38.08
C ASP A 206 3.74 53.48 -38.94
N LYS A 207 4.84 52.88 -39.41
CA LYS A 207 5.78 53.53 -40.35
C LYS A 207 5.16 53.89 -41.70
N LYS A 208 4.18 53.11 -42.19
CA LYS A 208 3.47 53.41 -43.45
C LYS A 208 2.50 54.58 -43.29
N LYS A 209 1.85 54.73 -42.13
CA LYS A 209 1.04 55.91 -41.77
C LYS A 209 1.92 57.15 -41.48
N THR A 210 3.18 56.89 -41.11
CA THR A 210 4.37 57.76 -41.01
C THR A 210 4.67 58.76 -42.13
N VAL A 211 4.36 58.38 -43.38
CA VAL A 211 4.95 59.02 -44.56
C VAL A 211 4.21 60.34 -44.85
N PRO A 212 4.85 61.52 -44.67
CA PRO A 212 4.26 62.80 -45.01
C PRO A 212 4.30 62.94 -46.52
N GLY A 213 3.14 62.80 -47.16
CA GLY A 213 2.88 63.35 -48.47
C GLY A 213 1.81 64.41 -48.28
N ASP A 214 2.24 65.65 -48.06
CA ASP A 214 1.53 66.87 -48.43
C ASP A 214 2.54 68.03 -48.30
N ILE A 215 3.13 68.40 -49.44
CA ILE A 215 3.80 69.69 -49.64
C ILE A 215 2.73 70.62 -50.20
N PRO A 216 2.40 71.76 -49.57
CA PRO A 216 1.88 72.90 -50.30
C PRO A 216 3.07 73.68 -50.86
N GLU A 217 3.10 73.80 -52.18
CA GLU A 217 3.96 74.71 -52.93
C GLU A 217 3.64 76.17 -52.57
N GLU A 218 4.67 76.96 -52.24
CA GLU A 218 4.76 78.41 -52.48
C GLU A 218 6.21 78.78 -52.82
#